data_AF-A0A2A2MBT0-F1
#
_entry.id   AF-A0A2A2MBT0-F1
#
_cell.length_a   1.000
_cell.length_b   1.000
_cell.length_c   1.000
_cell.angle_alpha   90.00
_cell.angle_beta   90.00
_cell.angle_gamma   90.00
#
_symmetry.space_group_name_H-M   'P 1'
#
loop_
_entity.id
_entity.type
_entity.pdbx_description
1 polymer ?
#
loop_
_entity_poly.entity_id
_entity_poly.type
_entity_poly.pdbx_seq_one_letter_code
_entity_poly.pdbx_strand_id
1 'polypeptide(L)' 'MGNELNERVMLERVEMIARLATEGVCQERDREIALDLIAEIARGNLMKSDSFSVVFSAKSSQDLASEGR' A
#
# COMPACT_ATOMS: atom_id res chain seq x y z
N MET A 1 -41.53 -4.63 -9.69
CA MET A 1 -40.57 -5.73 -9.91
C MET A 1 -39.23 -5.28 -10.49
N GLY A 2 -39.17 -4.32 -11.45
CA GLY A 2 -37.88 -3.83 -11.99
C GLY A 2 -37.00 -3.06 -10.98
N ASN A 3 -37.63 -2.42 -9.99
CA ASN A 3 -36.96 -1.52 -9.05
C ASN A 3 -36.22 -2.28 -7.94
N GLU A 4 -36.84 -3.35 -7.41
CA GLU A 4 -36.26 -4.24 -6.38
C GLU A 4 -35.08 -5.04 -6.92
N LEU A 5 -35.14 -5.44 -8.19
CA LEU A 5 -34.02 -6.11 -8.84
C LEU A 5 -32.81 -5.17 -8.97
N ASN A 6 -33.06 -3.90 -9.31
CA ASN A 6 -32.01 -2.89 -9.41
C ASN A 6 -31.38 -2.58 -8.05
N GLU A 7 -32.18 -2.51 -6.98
CA GLU A 7 -31.69 -2.32 -5.61
C GLU A 7 -30.84 -3.49 -5.13
N ARG A 8 -31.25 -4.74 -5.39
CA ARG A 8 -30.45 -5.93 -5.07
C ARG A 8 -29.12 -5.94 -5.80
N VAL A 9 -29.12 -5.64 -7.10
CA VAL A 9 -27.90 -5.55 -7.91
C VAL A 9 -26.98 -4.44 -7.41
N MET A 10 -27.53 -3.30 -6.97
CA MET A 10 -26.76 -2.23 -6.35
C MET A 10 -26.10 -2.71 -5.05
N LEU A 11 -26.85 -3.38 -4.17
CA LEU A 11 -26.33 -3.89 -2.90
C LEU A 11 -25.22 -4.94 -3.08
N GLU A 12 -25.40 -5.89 -4.00
CA GLU A 12 -24.38 -6.90 -4.32
C GLU A 12 -23.09 -6.27 -4.88
N ARG A 13 -23.22 -5.22 -5.70
CA ARG A 13 -22.08 -4.45 -6.21
C ARG A 13 -21.35 -3.68 -5.11
N VAL A 14 -22.09 -3.05 -4.20
CA VAL A 14 -21.51 -2.34 -3.05
C VAL A 14 -20.78 -3.32 -2.13
N GLU A 15 -21.34 -4.50 -1.88
CA GLU A 15 -20.70 -5.55 -1.09
C GLU A 15 -19.41 -6.05 -1.75
N MET A 16 -19.41 -6.24 -3.08
CA MET A 16 -18.21 -6.61 -3.83
C MET A 16 -17.14 -5.51 -3.80
N ILE A 17 -17.52 -4.24 -3.97
CA ILE A 17 -16.59 -3.10 -3.87
C ILE A 17 -16.01 -3.00 -2.47
N ALA A 18 -16.84 -3.17 -1.43
CA ALA A 18 -16.38 -3.17 -0.04
C ALA A 18 -15.35 -4.27 0.19
N ARG A 19 -15.62 -5.50 -0.27
CA ARG A 19 -14.66 -6.61 -0.21
C ARG A 19 -13.37 -6.30 -0.96
N LEU A 20 -13.44 -5.85 -2.21
CA LEU A 20 -12.25 -5.56 -3.04
C LEU A 20 -11.44 -4.36 -2.55
N ALA A 21 -12.08 -3.32 -2.00
CA ALA A 21 -11.39 -2.20 -1.38
C ALA A 21 -10.64 -2.62 -0.10
N THR A 22 -11.05 -3.73 0.52
CA THR A 22 -10.37 -4.33 1.69
C THR A 22 -9.39 -5.45 1.31
N GLU A 23 -9.61 -6.18 0.20
CA GLU A 23 -8.72 -7.22 -0.33
C GLU A 23 -7.56 -6.57 -1.08
N GLY A 24 -6.54 -6.17 -0.31
CA GLY A 24 -5.35 -5.48 -0.80
C GLY A 24 -4.74 -4.47 0.20
N VAL A 25 -5.26 -4.40 1.43
CA VAL A 25 -4.68 -3.56 2.49
C VAL A 25 -3.40 -4.23 2.97
N CYS A 26 -2.23 -3.64 2.67
CA CYS A 26 -1.01 -3.91 3.45
C CYS A 26 -1.37 -3.68 4.91
N GLN A 27 -1.43 -4.76 5.70
CA GLN A 27 -1.76 -4.61 7.11
C GLN A 27 -0.64 -3.80 7.78
N GLU A 28 -0.98 -3.13 8.88
CA GLU A 28 0.03 -2.40 9.66
C GLU A 28 1.21 -3.32 10.05
N ARG A 29 0.93 -4.61 10.26
CA ARG A 29 1.91 -5.69 10.43
C ARG A 29 2.80 -5.91 9.22
N ASP A 30 2.23 -5.99 8.02
CA ASP A 30 3.02 -6.17 6.79
C ASP A 30 3.93 -4.95 6.56
N ARG A 31 3.42 -3.77 6.89
CA ARG A 31 4.17 -2.52 6.88
C ARG A 31 5.30 -2.52 7.92
N GLU A 32 5.03 -2.99 9.14
CA GLU A 32 6.05 -3.12 10.20
C GLU A 32 7.16 -4.08 9.79
N ILE A 33 6.80 -5.27 9.27
CA ILE A 33 7.77 -6.27 8.76
C ILE A 33 8.62 -5.67 7.64
N ALA A 34 8.01 -4.93 6.71
CA ALA A 34 8.74 -4.26 5.65
C ALA A 34 9.70 -3.19 6.21
N LEU A 35 9.25 -2.40 7.19
CA LEU A 35 10.08 -1.35 7.80
C LEU A 35 11.22 -1.91 8.65
N ASP A 36 11.00 -2.99 9.39
CA ASP A 36 12.05 -3.66 10.17
C ASP A 36 13.11 -4.26 9.25
N LEU A 37 12.69 -4.95 8.19
CA LEU A 37 13.61 -5.47 7.16
C LEU A 37 14.41 -4.35 6.49
N ILE A 38 13.79 -3.22 6.17
CA ILE A 38 14.49 -2.03 5.64
C ILE A 38 15.50 -1.49 6.65
N ALA A 39 15.15 -1.45 7.94
CA ALA A 39 16.05 -0.98 8.99
C ALA A 39 17.24 -1.95 9.20
N GLU A 40 17.04 -3.26 9.05
CA GLU A 40 18.12 -4.25 9.06
C GLU A 40 19.06 -4.10 7.86
N ILE A 41 18.52 -3.83 6.66
CA ILE A 41 19.31 -3.55 5.46
C ILE A 41 20.13 -2.26 5.64
N ALA A 42 19.50 -1.18 6.09
CA ALA A 42 20.14 0.11 6.29
C ALA A 42 21.25 0.06 7.37
N ARG A 43 21.06 -0.78 8.39
CA ARG A 43 22.09 -1.05 9.42
C ARG A 43 23.24 -1.93 8.91
N GLY A 44 23.14 -2.49 7.70
CA GLY A 44 24.14 -3.38 7.13
C GLY A 44 24.11 -4.80 7.72
N ASN A 45 23.01 -5.18 8.37
CA ASN A 45 22.83 -6.50 8.99
C ASN A 45 22.32 -7.56 8.00
N LEU A 46 21.61 -7.15 6.92
CA LEU A 46 21.03 -8.08 5.94
C LEU A 46 22.05 -8.60 4.91
N MET A 47 23.13 -9.20 5.38
CA MET A 47 24.03 -10.04 4.59
C MET A 47 24.92 -9.26 3.61
N LYS A 48 26.19 -9.11 4.01
CA LYS A 48 27.33 -9.07 3.08
C LYS A 48 27.27 -10.31 2.19
N SER A 49 26.57 -10.23 1.07
CA SER A 49 26.76 -11.14 -0.04
C SER A 49 27.12 -10.28 -1.23
N ASP A 50 28.26 -10.56 -1.85
CA ASP A 50 28.87 -9.75 -2.93
C ASP A 50 28.03 -9.69 -4.22
N SER A 51 26.79 -10.20 -4.17
CA SER A 51 25.93 -10.45 -5.32
C SER A 51 24.71 -9.52 -5.40
N PHE A 52 24.44 -8.69 -4.38
CA PHE A 52 23.22 -7.86 -4.37
C PHE A 52 23.43 -6.51 -3.68
N SER A 53 23.24 -5.42 -4.42
CA SER A 53 23.30 -4.04 -3.93
C SER A 53 21.96 -3.34 -4.23
N VAL A 54 21.27 -2.88 -3.20
CA VAL A 54 20.02 -2.11 -3.32
C VAL A 54 20.30 -0.67 -2.92
N VAL A 55 20.05 0.27 -3.84
CA VAL A 55 20.14 1.71 -3.58
C VAL A 55 18.74 2.25 -3.37
N PHE A 56 18.44 2.74 -2.17
CA PHE A 56 17.18 3.41 -1.89
C PHE A 56 17.30 4.91 -2.19
N SER A 57 16.43 5.43 -3.04
CA SER A 57 16.26 6.87 -3.27
C SER A 57 14.94 7.33 -2.66
N ALA A 58 14.99 7.86 -1.44
CA ALA A 58 13.83 8.52 -0.85
C ALA A 58 13.61 9.88 -1.55
N LYS A 59 12.50 10.04 -2.27
CA LYS A 59 12.01 11.37 -2.64
C LYS A 59 11.35 11.96 -1.41
N SER A 60 11.92 13.03 -0.85
CA SER A 60 11.25 13.83 0.16
C SER A 60 9.99 14.43 -0.47
N SER A 61 8.82 14.08 0.03
CA SER A 61 7.53 14.69 -0.34
C SER A 61 7.40 16.14 0.16
N GLN A 62 8.44 16.95 0.01
CA GLN A 62 8.36 18.41 0.07
C GLN A 62 8.25 18.93 -1.37
N ASP A 63 7.15 18.63 -2.05
CA ASP A 63 6.81 19.32 -3.29
C ASP A 63 5.28 19.40 -3.51
N LEU A 64 4.53 19.60 -2.42
CA LEU A 64 3.10 19.90 -2.45
C LEU A 64 2.77 21.14 -1.59
N ALA A 65 3.71 22.09 -1.48
CA ALA A 65 3.51 23.34 -0.74
C ALA A 65 3.92 24.60 -1.52
N SER A 66 3.96 24.55 -2.85
CA SER A 66 4.17 25.75 -3.67
C SER A 66 3.44 25.69 -5.00
N GLU A 67 2.12 25.61 -4.97
CA GLU A 67 1.31 26.11 -6.09
C GLU A 67 0.29 27.11 -5.55
N GLY A 68 0.79 28.33 -5.37
CA GLY A 68 0.04 29.52 -5.01
C GLY A 68 0.67 30.70 -5.73
N ARG A 69 0.38 30.84 -7.03
CA ARG A 69 0.30 32.13 -7.72
C ARG A 69 -0.36 32.01 -9.08
#